data_AF-A0A8I3W2K9-F1
#
_entry.id   AF-A0A8I3W2K9-F1
#
_cell.length_a   1.000
_cell.length_b   1.000
_cell.length_c   1.000
_cell.angle_alpha   90.00
_cell.angle_beta   90.00
_cell.angle_gamma   90.00
#
_symmetry.space_group_name_H-M   'P 1'
#
loop_
_entity.id
_entity.type
_entity.pdbx_description
1 polymer ?
#
loop_
_entity_poly.entity_id
_entity_poly.type
_entity_poly.pdbx_seq_one_letter_code
_entity_poly.pdbx_strand_id
1 'polypeptide(L)'
;MKLVDGINITELFMRSGTPNRAGVVVPWVAKMSFPKYKPSRLATLPQTLDPAEYDISLESRRAQVERLAIRARLKREYLLQYNDPNRRGLVVNPALVRWAYARANIYPNCRATPKNSLLGAVVGFGPLILWYYILKTDRILTVAWRDTVPHQLFGEPSF
;
A
#
# COMPACT_ATOMS: atom_id res chain seq x y z
N MET A 1 16.85 -58.43 -8.28
CA MET A 1 17.40 -57.11 -8.66
C MET A 1 16.85 -56.08 -7.70
N LYS A 2 17.71 -55.44 -6.90
CA LYS A 2 17.38 -54.42 -5.90
C LYS A 2 17.73 -53.04 -6.49
N LEU A 3 16.78 -52.09 -6.49
CA LEU A 3 17.01 -50.63 -6.57
C LEU A 3 16.63 -50.11 -5.16
N VAL A 4 17.56 -49.75 -4.27
CA VAL A 4 18.42 -48.54 -4.22
C VAL A 4 17.60 -47.27 -3.95
N ASP A 5 17.63 -46.91 -2.67
CA ASP A 5 17.64 -45.56 -2.06
C ASP A 5 16.37 -44.70 -2.05
N GLY A 6 15.39 -45.15 -1.25
CA GLY A 6 14.35 -44.28 -0.69
C GLY A 6 14.76 -43.69 0.66
N ILE A 7 15.57 -42.64 0.65
CA ILE A 7 15.95 -41.90 1.87
C ILE A 7 14.96 -40.75 2.07
N ASN A 8 14.07 -40.90 3.05
CA ASN A 8 13.10 -39.89 3.44
C ASN A 8 13.83 -38.79 4.25
N ILE A 9 13.85 -37.55 3.72
CA ILE A 9 14.66 -36.44 4.25
C ILE A 9 14.21 -36.04 5.68
N THR A 10 12.96 -36.35 6.04
CA THR A 10 12.42 -36.13 7.39
C THR A 10 12.93 -37.12 8.43
N GLU A 11 13.30 -38.36 8.04
CA GLU A 11 13.89 -39.33 8.96
C GLU A 11 15.37 -39.05 9.26
N LEU A 12 16.12 -38.54 8.27
CA LEU A 12 17.54 -38.20 8.47
C LEU A 12 17.72 -37.04 9.46
N PHE A 13 16.78 -36.10 9.50
CA PHE A 13 16.83 -34.97 10.43
C PHE A 13 16.49 -35.35 11.88
N MET A 14 15.67 -36.39 12.09
CA MET A 14 15.32 -36.90 13.42
C MET A 14 16.38 -37.83 14.03
N ARG A 15 17.32 -38.34 13.23
CA ARG A 15 18.31 -39.35 13.68
C ARG A 15 19.69 -38.81 14.03
N SER A 16 19.95 -37.51 13.85
CA SER A 16 21.24 -36.87 14.15
C SER A 16 21.34 -36.31 15.59
N GLY A 17 20.61 -36.89 16.54
CA GLY A 17 20.79 -36.63 17.96
C GLY A 17 21.88 -37.52 18.54
N THR A 18 23.16 -37.25 18.24
CA THR A 18 24.27 -37.90 18.96
C THR A 18 24.48 -37.19 20.29
N PRO A 19 24.26 -37.84 21.46
CA PRO A 19 24.71 -37.28 22.72
C PRO A 19 26.22 -37.50 22.80
N ASN A 20 26.98 -36.42 22.64
CA ASN A 20 28.43 -36.45 22.85
C ASN A 20 28.70 -36.88 24.30
N ARG A 21 29.70 -37.75 24.49
CA ARG A 21 30.13 -38.46 25.72
C ARG A 21 30.54 -37.57 26.91
N ALA A 22 30.15 -36.29 26.92
CA ALA A 22 30.49 -35.29 27.94
C ALA A 22 29.30 -34.48 28.47
N GLY A 23 28.04 -34.86 28.18
CA GLY A 23 26.88 -34.29 28.86
C GLY A 23 26.64 -32.78 28.66
N VAL A 24 27.34 -32.13 27.73
CA VAL A 24 27.14 -30.70 27.43
C VAL A 24 25.97 -30.57 26.44
N VAL A 25 24.82 -30.15 26.96
CA VAL A 25 23.67 -29.74 26.15
C VAL A 25 24.04 -28.44 25.43
N VAL A 26 24.27 -28.54 24.13
CA VAL A 26 24.61 -27.45 23.22
C VAL A 26 23.39 -26.48 23.17
N PRO A 27 23.47 -25.24 23.71
CA PRO A 27 22.30 -24.34 23.87
C PRO A 27 21.67 -23.80 22.57
N TRP A 28 22.21 -24.18 21.41
CA TRP A 28 21.98 -23.50 20.13
C TRP A 28 20.67 -23.91 19.46
N VAL A 29 19.98 -24.92 20.01
CA VAL A 29 18.65 -25.37 19.53
C VAL A 29 17.52 -24.46 20.02
N ALA A 30 17.75 -23.61 21.03
CA ALA A 30 16.68 -22.90 21.73
C ALA A 30 16.02 -21.72 20.99
N LYS A 31 16.30 -21.46 19.69
CA LYS A 31 15.74 -20.27 19.03
C LYS A 31 15.56 -20.35 17.51
N MET A 32 14.87 -21.37 17.01
CA MET A 32 14.33 -21.34 15.63
C MET A 32 12.83 -21.04 15.62
N SER A 33 12.45 -19.87 16.13
CA SER A 33 11.09 -19.34 15.90
C SER A 33 11.13 -18.43 14.68
N PHE A 34 10.23 -18.66 13.72
CA PHE A 34 10.12 -17.81 12.55
C PHE A 34 9.80 -16.36 12.98
N PRO A 35 10.43 -15.35 12.35
CA PRO A 35 10.18 -13.97 12.71
C PRO A 35 8.71 -13.60 12.47
N LYS A 36 8.07 -13.01 13.47
CA LYS A 36 6.66 -12.58 13.39
C LYS A 36 6.52 -11.42 12.40
N TYR A 37 5.58 -11.54 11.46
CA TYR A 37 5.27 -10.49 10.50
C TYR A 37 4.80 -9.21 11.20
N LYS A 38 5.29 -8.06 10.74
CA LYS A 38 4.91 -6.74 11.24
C LYS A 38 4.15 -5.98 10.14
N PRO A 39 2.82 -5.80 10.27
CA PRO A 39 2.07 -5.06 9.26
C PRO A 39 2.48 -3.57 9.27
N SER A 40 2.35 -2.93 8.11
CA SER A 40 2.54 -1.49 7.93
C SER A 40 1.37 -0.91 7.13
N ARG A 41 1.24 0.42 7.06
CA ARG A 41 0.16 1.08 6.29
C ARG A 41 0.14 0.67 4.81
N LEU A 42 1.31 0.38 4.23
CA LEU A 42 1.44 -0.02 2.83
C LEU A 42 1.55 -1.53 2.64
N ALA A 43 1.82 -2.29 3.70
CA ALA A 43 1.91 -3.75 3.68
C ALA A 43 0.97 -4.33 4.75
N THR A 44 -0.25 -4.68 4.35
CA THR A 44 -1.26 -5.24 5.25
C THR A 44 -0.87 -6.64 5.74
N LEU A 45 -1.51 -7.08 6.82
CA LEU A 45 -1.37 -8.45 7.32
C LEU A 45 -1.96 -9.43 6.30
N PRO A 46 -1.25 -10.50 5.89
CA PRO A 46 -1.86 -11.54 5.08
C PRO A 46 -3.00 -12.22 5.84
N GLN A 47 -4.08 -12.56 5.13
CA GLN A 47 -5.31 -13.11 5.73
C GLN A 47 -5.05 -14.39 6.55
N THR A 48 -4.13 -15.25 6.10
CA THR A 48 -3.80 -16.51 6.79
C THR A 48 -3.11 -16.31 8.15
N LEU A 49 -2.52 -15.12 8.38
CA LEU A 49 -1.83 -14.77 9.61
C LEU A 49 -2.70 -13.90 10.54
N ASP A 50 -3.88 -13.48 10.07
CA ASP A 50 -4.84 -12.77 10.90
C ASP A 50 -5.49 -13.76 11.89
N PRO A 51 -5.30 -13.60 13.21
CA PRO A 51 -5.93 -14.49 14.18
C PRO A 51 -7.46 -14.46 14.08
N ALA A 52 -8.04 -13.33 13.66
CA ALA A 52 -9.49 -13.19 13.52
C ALA A 52 -10.09 -14.05 12.40
N GLU A 53 -9.28 -14.53 11.45
CA GLU A 53 -9.75 -15.43 10.38
C GLU A 53 -10.21 -16.78 10.95
N TYR A 54 -9.59 -17.23 12.04
CA TYR A 54 -9.90 -18.50 12.69
C TYR A 54 -10.95 -18.34 13.81
N ASP A 55 -11.60 -17.18 13.94
CA ASP A 55 -12.63 -16.96 14.94
C ASP A 55 -13.95 -17.66 14.56
N ILE A 56 -14.25 -18.76 15.26
CA ILE A 56 -15.43 -19.61 15.02
C ILE A 56 -16.69 -19.08 15.75
N SER A 57 -16.70 -17.82 16.17
CA SER A 57 -17.81 -17.26 16.95
C SER A 57 -19.13 -17.25 16.16
N LEU A 58 -20.26 -17.37 16.86
CA LEU A 58 -21.58 -17.35 16.22
C LEU A 58 -21.84 -15.99 15.54
N GLU A 59 -21.36 -14.91 16.15
CA GLU A 59 -21.50 -13.54 15.65
C GLU A 59 -20.74 -13.33 14.33
N SER A 60 -19.49 -13.81 14.24
CA SER A 60 -18.70 -13.69 13.01
C SER A 60 -19.37 -14.43 11.85
N ARG A 61 -19.92 -15.62 12.09
CA ARG A 61 -20.69 -16.37 11.09
C ARG A 61 -21.94 -15.63 10.62
N ARG A 62 -22.71 -15.01 11.55
CA ARG A 62 -23.89 -14.21 11.19
C ARG A 62 -23.50 -13.03 10.30
N ALA A 63 -22.47 -12.27 10.70
CA ALA A 63 -21.96 -11.16 9.90
C ALA A 63 -21.45 -11.61 8.52
N GLN A 64 -20.79 -12.77 8.43
CA GLN A 64 -20.37 -13.35 7.14
C GLN A 64 -21.57 -13.71 6.27
N VAL A 65 -22.58 -14.38 6.81
CA VAL A 65 -23.81 -14.75 6.07
C VAL A 65 -24.55 -13.51 5.59
N GLU A 66 -24.68 -12.48 6.42
CA GLU A 66 -25.32 -11.22 6.04
C GLU A 66 -24.56 -10.51 4.92
N ARG A 67 -23.22 -10.41 5.03
CA ARG A 67 -22.37 -9.85 3.96
C ARG A 67 -22.49 -10.65 2.66
N LEU A 68 -22.52 -11.98 2.75
CA LEU A 68 -22.68 -12.87 1.60
C LEU A 68 -24.06 -12.75 0.96
N ALA A 69 -25.12 -12.63 1.76
CA ALA A 69 -26.48 -12.41 1.28
C ALA A 69 -26.60 -11.10 0.49
N ILE A 70 -26.02 -10.02 1.01
CA ILE A 70 -25.94 -8.72 0.31
C ILE A 70 -25.16 -8.87 -1.00
N ARG A 71 -23.98 -9.50 -0.95
CA ARG A 71 -23.14 -9.72 -2.15
C ARG A 71 -23.87 -10.54 -3.22
N ALA A 72 -24.57 -11.60 -2.81
CA ALA A 72 -25.34 -12.46 -3.72
C ALA A 72 -26.51 -11.70 -4.36
N ARG A 73 -27.23 -10.90 -3.56
CA ARG A 73 -28.31 -10.04 -4.07
C ARG A 73 -27.80 -9.04 -5.11
N LEU A 74 -26.74 -8.29 -4.80
CA LEU A 74 -26.17 -7.30 -5.72
C LEU A 74 -25.63 -7.96 -7.01
N LYS A 75 -24.99 -9.13 -6.90
CA LYS A 75 -24.53 -9.90 -8.06
C LYS A 75 -25.69 -10.35 -8.94
N ARG A 76 -26.79 -10.81 -8.34
CA ARG A 76 -28.00 -11.20 -9.09
C ARG A 76 -28.59 -10.02 -9.85
N GLU A 77 -28.76 -8.87 -9.19
CA GLU A 77 -29.29 -7.64 -9.83
C GLU A 77 -28.42 -7.21 -11.02
N TYR A 78 -27.09 -7.26 -10.88
CA TYR A 78 -26.15 -6.98 -11.98
C TYR A 78 -26.29 -7.97 -13.14
N LEU A 79 -26.32 -9.28 -12.85
CA LEU A 79 -26.40 -10.32 -13.88
C LEU A 79 -27.71 -10.27 -14.67
N LEU A 80 -28.84 -9.93 -14.02
CA LEU A 80 -30.11 -9.76 -14.71
C LEU A 80 -30.06 -8.62 -15.74
N GLN A 81 -29.43 -7.50 -15.39
CA GLN A 81 -29.25 -6.38 -16.33
C GLN A 81 -28.24 -6.70 -17.43
N TYR A 82 -27.18 -7.44 -17.10
CA TYR A 82 -26.12 -7.79 -18.05
C TYR A 82 -26.59 -8.80 -19.09
N ASN A 83 -27.41 -9.77 -18.70
CA ASN A 83 -27.89 -10.85 -19.58
C ASN A 83 -29.13 -10.48 -20.42
N ASP A 84 -29.66 -9.26 -20.32
CA ASP A 84 -30.83 -8.83 -21.09
C ASP A 84 -30.46 -8.59 -22.57
N PRO A 85 -30.99 -9.38 -23.52
CA PRO A 85 -30.65 -9.26 -24.94
C PRO A 85 -31.13 -7.94 -25.58
N ASN A 86 -32.12 -7.28 -24.99
CA ASN A 86 -32.68 -6.04 -25.53
C ASN A 86 -31.90 -4.80 -25.09
N ARG A 87 -30.93 -4.96 -24.18
CA ARG A 87 -30.19 -3.85 -23.57
C ARG A 87 -29.03 -3.42 -24.47
N ARG A 88 -29.03 -2.16 -24.91
CA ARG A 88 -28.01 -1.58 -25.82
C ARG A 88 -27.07 -0.54 -25.17
N GLY A 89 -27.02 -0.45 -23.84
CA GLY A 89 -26.29 0.62 -23.13
C GLY A 89 -25.44 0.17 -21.95
N LEU A 90 -24.76 1.11 -21.28
CA LEU A 90 -23.89 0.85 -20.12
C LEU A 90 -24.71 0.48 -18.86
N VAL A 91 -24.27 -0.52 -18.10
CA VAL A 91 -24.84 -0.82 -16.76
C VAL A 91 -24.36 0.24 -15.77
N VAL A 92 -25.26 1.11 -15.32
CA VAL A 92 -24.93 2.16 -14.34
C VAL A 92 -24.78 1.53 -12.97
N ASN A 93 -23.58 1.59 -12.40
CA ASN A 93 -23.33 1.13 -11.04
C ASN A 93 -23.63 2.26 -10.03
N PRO A 94 -24.66 2.13 -9.18
CA PRO A 94 -25.00 3.18 -8.22
C PRO A 94 -23.91 3.42 -7.18
N ALA A 95 -23.09 2.42 -6.84
CA ALA A 95 -21.96 2.61 -5.94
C ALA A 95 -20.87 3.50 -6.55
N LEU A 96 -20.62 3.38 -7.87
CA LEU A 96 -19.67 4.23 -8.58
C LEU A 96 -20.17 5.68 -8.63
N VAL A 97 -21.45 5.89 -8.93
CA VAL A 97 -22.07 7.22 -8.95
C VAL A 97 -21.99 7.87 -7.57
N ARG A 98 -22.31 7.14 -6.50
CA ARG A 98 -22.20 7.64 -5.12
C ARG A 98 -20.77 7.91 -4.70
N TRP A 99 -19.81 7.10 -5.14
CA TRP A 99 -18.38 7.33 -4.89
C TRP A 99 -17.88 8.58 -5.60
N ALA A 100 -18.22 8.75 -6.88
CA ALA A 100 -17.90 9.95 -7.64
C ALA A 100 -18.53 11.19 -7.02
N TYR A 101 -19.80 11.09 -6.62
CA TYR A 101 -20.51 12.15 -5.91
C TYR A 101 -19.82 12.50 -4.59
N ALA A 102 -19.45 11.52 -3.77
CA ALA A 102 -18.75 11.75 -2.51
C ALA A 102 -17.40 12.46 -2.70
N ARG A 103 -16.68 12.16 -3.80
CA ARG A 103 -15.42 12.84 -4.13
C ARG A 103 -15.63 14.27 -4.64
N ALA A 104 -16.74 14.54 -5.32
CA ALA A 104 -17.06 15.89 -5.79
C ALA A 104 -17.69 16.75 -4.67
N ASN A 105 -18.40 16.13 -3.74
CA ASN A 105 -19.20 16.82 -2.73
C ASN A 105 -18.41 17.10 -1.44
N ILE A 106 -17.35 17.90 -1.55
CA ILE A 106 -16.41 18.18 -0.47
C ILE A 106 -16.93 19.32 0.44
N TYR A 107 -17.42 20.41 -0.18
CA TYR A 107 -17.76 21.65 0.53
C TYR A 107 -18.83 21.54 1.63
N PRO A 108 -19.94 20.78 1.51
CA PRO A 108 -20.95 20.77 2.57
C PRO A 108 -20.51 20.05 3.85
N ASN A 109 -19.52 19.16 3.78
CA ASN A 109 -18.97 18.48 4.95
C ASN A 109 -17.65 19.10 5.45
N CYS A 110 -17.09 20.06 4.69
CA CYS A 110 -15.88 20.78 5.08
C CYS A 110 -16.18 21.82 6.17
N ARG A 111 -15.86 21.46 7.41
CA ARG A 111 -15.87 22.41 8.52
C ARG A 111 -14.54 23.16 8.58
N ALA A 112 -14.61 24.48 8.74
CA ALA A 112 -13.46 25.33 9.03
C ALA A 112 -12.95 25.03 10.45
N THR A 113 -12.13 24.00 10.57
CA THR A 113 -11.43 23.64 11.81
C THR A 113 -10.00 24.17 11.76
N PRO A 114 -9.38 24.50 12.90
CA PRO A 114 -8.01 25.00 12.93
C PRO A 114 -7.01 24.02 12.30
N LYS A 115 -7.24 22.69 12.46
CA LYS A 115 -6.40 21.65 11.85
C LYS A 115 -6.48 21.66 10.32
N ASN A 116 -7.68 21.77 9.75
CA ASN A 116 -7.89 21.81 8.30
C ASN A 116 -7.35 23.11 7.70
N SER A 117 -7.56 24.24 8.39
CA SER A 117 -7.05 25.55 7.97
C SER A 117 -5.53 25.60 7.96
N LEU A 118 -4.88 25.09 9.02
CA LEU A 118 -3.42 25.01 9.11
C LEU A 118 -2.84 24.12 7.99
N LEU A 119 -3.41 22.94 7.77
CA LEU A 119 -2.96 22.03 6.71
C LEU A 119 -3.12 22.69 5.32
N GLY A 120 -4.26 23.35 5.09
CA GLY A 120 -4.51 24.10 3.86
C GLY A 120 -3.53 25.25 3.66
N ALA A 121 -3.18 26.00 4.71
CA ALA A 121 -2.21 27.09 4.63
C ALA A 121 -0.79 26.58 4.34
N VAL A 122 -0.34 25.53 5.02
CA VAL A 122 0.99 24.95 4.79
C VAL A 122 1.10 24.34 3.39
N VAL A 123 0.09 23.59 2.95
CA VAL A 123 0.12 22.95 1.62
C VAL A 123 -0.14 23.95 0.49
N GLY A 124 -0.95 24.99 0.74
CA GLY A 124 -1.26 26.03 -0.23
C GLY A 124 -0.15 27.06 -0.39
N PHE A 125 0.29 27.69 0.70
CA PHE A 125 1.31 28.74 0.66
C PHE A 125 2.74 28.21 0.71
N GLY A 126 2.98 27.05 1.34
CA GLY A 126 4.31 26.48 1.49
C GLY A 126 5.07 26.35 0.16
N PRO A 127 4.49 25.71 -0.88
CA PRO A 127 5.14 25.60 -2.18
C PRO A 127 5.40 26.97 -2.84
N LEU A 128 4.45 27.90 -2.75
CA LEU A 128 4.61 29.23 -3.35
C LEU A 128 5.77 30.00 -2.74
N ILE A 129 5.88 29.97 -1.40
CA ILE A 129 6.98 30.60 -0.67
C ILE A 129 8.30 29.90 -1.03
N LEU A 130 8.33 28.56 -1.05
CA LEU A 130 9.50 27.79 -1.42
C LEU A 130 10.00 28.15 -2.83
N TRP A 131 9.11 28.15 -3.83
CA TRP A 131 9.45 28.52 -5.21
C TRP A 131 9.89 29.98 -5.35
N TYR A 132 9.26 30.90 -4.62
CA TYR A 132 9.68 32.29 -4.59
C TYR A 132 11.14 32.42 -4.16
N TYR A 133 11.54 31.74 -3.08
CA TYR A 133 12.92 31.80 -2.61
C TYR A 133 13.91 31.16 -3.58
N ILE A 134 13.60 29.99 -4.15
CA ILE A 134 14.45 29.31 -5.13
C ILE A 134 14.69 30.21 -6.35
N LEU A 135 13.63 30.76 -6.95
CA LEU A 135 13.73 31.62 -8.12
C LEU A 135 14.42 32.94 -7.80
N LYS A 136 14.21 33.48 -6.60
CA LYS A 136 14.88 34.71 -6.17
C LYS A 136 16.38 34.50 -5.99
N THR A 137 16.80 33.39 -5.39
CA THR A 137 18.23 33.06 -5.28
C THR A 137 18.86 32.88 -6.66
N ASP A 138 18.17 32.23 -7.59
CA ASP A 138 18.68 31.99 -8.94
C ASP A 138 18.80 33.29 -9.76
N ARG A 139 17.81 34.19 -9.64
CA ARG A 139 17.86 35.56 -10.23
C ARG A 139 19.00 36.41 -9.67
N ILE A 140 19.26 36.35 -8.36
CA ILE A 140 20.34 37.11 -7.73
C ILE A 140 21.70 36.54 -8.15
N LEU A 141 21.83 35.21 -8.18
CA LEU A 141 23.05 34.53 -8.61
C LEU A 141 23.36 34.79 -10.09
N THR A 142 22.35 34.79 -10.96
CA THR A 142 22.53 35.07 -12.41
C THR A 142 22.88 36.51 -12.69
N VAL A 143 22.33 37.49 -11.96
CA VAL A 143 22.74 38.90 -12.07
C VAL A 143 24.17 39.08 -11.57
N ALA A 144 24.50 38.52 -10.40
CA ALA A 144 25.87 38.58 -9.86
C ALA A 144 26.89 37.93 -10.81
N TRP A 145 26.56 36.80 -11.43
CA TRP A 145 27.38 36.16 -12.47
C TRP A 145 27.50 37.01 -13.74
N ARG A 146 26.40 37.64 -14.20
CA ARG A 146 26.41 38.52 -15.38
C ARG A 146 27.33 39.74 -15.17
N ASP A 147 27.36 40.28 -13.96
CA ASP A 147 28.13 41.48 -13.65
C ASP A 147 29.61 41.18 -13.34
N THR A 148 29.97 39.92 -13.05
CA THR A 148 31.36 39.50 -12.77
C THR A 148 32.08 38.88 -13.97
N VAL A 149 31.38 38.45 -15.01
CA VAL A 149 32.01 37.91 -16.23
C VAL A 149 32.31 39.06 -17.20
N PRO A 150 33.59 39.35 -17.52
CA PRO A 150 33.93 40.38 -18.49
C PRO A 150 33.37 40.00 -19.88
N HIS A 151 32.83 41.00 -20.60
CA HIS A 151 32.24 40.92 -21.94
C HIS A 151 33.17 40.37 -23.06
N GLN A 152 34.34 39.81 -22.75
CA GLN A 152 35.37 39.41 -23.72
C GLN A 152 35.21 38.00 -24.31
N LEU A 153 34.18 37.22 -23.94
CA LEU A 153 34.01 35.83 -24.42
C LEU A 153 32.86 35.61 -25.42
N PHE A 154 32.05 36.64 -25.73
CA PHE A 154 31.11 36.58 -26.84
C PHE A 154 31.73 37.27 -28.06
N GLY A 155 32.59 36.55 -28.76
CA GLY A 155 33.10 36.99 -30.06
C GLY A 155 31.94 37.18 -31.04
N GLU A 156 31.88 38.37 -31.65
CA GLU A 156 30.99 38.60 -32.77
C GLU A 156 31.34 37.67 -33.94
N PRO A 157 30.36 37.04 -34.59
CA PRO A 157 30.59 36.40 -35.87
C PRO A 157 30.74 37.50 -36.92
N SER A 158 31.98 37.77 -37.32
CA SER A 158 32.31 38.55 -38.51
C SER A 158 31.79 37.81 -39.76
N PHE A 159 30.89 38.45 -40.49
CA PHE A 159 30.50 38.10 -41.87
C PHE A 159 31.64 38.34 -42.86
#